data_AF-A0A9D8IP60-F1
#
_entry.id   AF-A0A9D8IP60-F1
#
_cell.length_a   1.000
_cell.length_b   1.000
_cell.length_c   1.000
_cell.angle_alpha   90.00
_cell.angle_beta   90.00
_cell.angle_gamma   90.00
#
_symmetry.space_group_name_H-M   'P 1'
#
loop_
_entity.id
_entity.type
_entity.pdbx_description
1 polymer ?
#
loop_
_entity_poly.entity_id
_entity_poly.type
_entity_poly.pdbx_seq_one_letter_code
_entity_poly.pdbx_strand_id
1 'polypeptide(L)'
;MSAIDQDFLRELADRARAQGAFAEVQVTPRSLRCAAADAAAEAWYSVELKPEGWFLSLATPDRWLSESIEADLMHTGDSLEELFEEELVEFGVEAAPPPIKHFRSDERLYMFCVRLPDGHNPELVSRYLLAFEATFRSLGDMSGGAEDE
;
A
#
# COMPACT_ATOMS: atom_id res chain seq x y z
N MET A 1 10.36 15.71 13.94
CA MET A 1 10.30 15.41 12.49
C MET A 1 10.83 16.62 11.77
N SER A 2 11.67 16.39 10.77
CA SER A 2 12.45 17.43 10.11
C SER A 2 11.68 18.03 8.93
N ALA A 3 12.14 19.18 8.42
CA ALA A 3 11.64 19.74 7.17
C ALA A 3 11.89 18.79 5.98
N ILE A 4 12.95 17.98 6.05
CA ILE A 4 13.31 16.98 5.04
C ILE A 4 12.23 15.90 4.93
N ASP A 5 11.72 15.42 6.06
CA ASP A 5 10.67 14.38 6.08
C ASP A 5 9.37 14.89 5.44
N GLN A 6 9.06 16.19 5.60
CA GLN A 6 7.87 16.78 4.99
C GLN A 6 8.01 17.00 3.49
N ASP A 7 9.20 17.41 3.04
CA ASP A 7 9.48 17.59 1.61
C ASP A 7 9.41 16.25 0.87
N PHE A 8 10.00 15.22 1.48
CA PHE A 8 9.90 13.83 1.02
C PHE A 8 8.45 13.36 0.84
N LEU A 9 7.60 13.55 1.85
CA LEU A 9 6.19 13.15 1.77
C LEU A 9 5.41 13.91 0.68
N ARG A 10 5.75 15.16 0.42
CA ARG A 10 5.12 15.95 -0.65
C ARG A 10 5.55 15.45 -2.02
N GLU A 11 6.84 15.14 -2.20
CA GLU A 11 7.33 14.55 -3.45
C GLU A 11 6.64 13.21 -3.75
N LEU A 12 6.50 12.34 -2.73
CA LEU A 12 5.76 11.09 -2.87
C LEU A 12 4.30 11.32 -3.26
N ALA A 13 3.66 12.32 -2.66
CA ALA A 13 2.28 12.66 -2.96
C ALA A 13 2.09 13.12 -4.40
N ASP A 14 3.01 13.93 -4.92
CA ASP A 14 2.96 14.40 -6.31
C ASP A 14 3.17 13.24 -7.30
N ARG A 15 4.08 12.32 -7.00
CA ARG A 15 4.27 11.08 -7.77
C ARG A 15 3.03 10.19 -7.74
N ALA A 16 2.43 9.97 -6.57
CA ALA A 16 1.21 9.17 -6.42
C ALA A 16 0.03 9.78 -7.19
N ARG A 17 -0.15 11.11 -7.12
CA ARG A 17 -1.19 11.81 -7.89
C ARG A 17 -0.99 11.69 -9.39
N ALA A 18 0.26 11.77 -9.87
CA ALA A 18 0.57 11.69 -11.30
C ALA A 18 0.22 10.33 -11.92
N GLN A 19 0.19 9.25 -11.12
CA GLN A 19 -0.15 7.91 -11.58
C GLN A 19 -1.66 7.68 -11.71
N GLY A 20 -2.48 8.41 -10.94
CA GLY A 20 -3.94 8.27 -10.98
C GLY A 20 -4.49 6.95 -10.42
N ALA A 21 -3.68 6.18 -9.68
CA ALA A 21 -4.07 4.90 -9.09
C ALA A 21 -4.94 5.01 -7.82
N PHE A 22 -5.08 6.22 -7.26
CA PHE A 22 -5.72 6.44 -5.96
C PHE A 22 -6.90 7.42 -6.09
N ALA A 23 -8.00 7.15 -5.37
CA ALA A 23 -9.15 8.06 -5.34
C ALA A 23 -8.82 9.39 -4.64
N GLU A 24 -7.95 9.36 -3.64
CA GLU A 24 -7.53 10.54 -2.89
C GLU A 24 -6.08 10.40 -2.41
N VAL A 25 -5.34 11.51 -2.39
CA VAL A 25 -3.96 11.57 -1.88
C VAL A 25 -3.79 12.71 -0.86
N GLN A 26 -3.66 12.34 0.41
CA GLN A 26 -3.52 13.24 1.56
C GLN A 26 -2.10 13.21 2.14
N VAL A 27 -1.53 14.39 2.40
CA VAL A 27 -0.27 14.51 3.15
C VAL A 27 -0.60 15.04 4.54
N THR A 28 -0.29 14.25 5.56
CA THR A 28 -0.26 14.69 6.95
C THR A 28 1.16 15.10 7.35
N PRO A 29 1.39 15.66 8.55
CA PRO A 29 2.74 15.94 8.98
C PRO A 29 3.64 14.70 8.91
N ARG A 30 3.16 13.51 9.33
CA ARG A 30 3.96 12.29 9.56
C ARG A 30 3.79 11.20 8.50
N SER A 31 2.82 11.36 7.60
CA SER A 31 2.47 10.32 6.66
C SER A 31 1.87 10.86 5.37
N LEU A 32 2.06 10.10 4.30
CA LEU A 32 1.25 10.14 3.10
C LEU A 32 0.17 9.08 3.25
N ARG A 33 -1.08 9.42 2.91
CA ARG A 33 -2.20 8.48 2.83
C ARG A 33 -2.83 8.55 1.45
N CYS A 34 -3.08 7.41 0.83
CA CYS A 34 -3.72 7.30 -0.46
C CYS A 34 -4.95 6.38 -0.34
N ALA A 35 -6.14 6.86 -0.70
CA ALA A 35 -7.35 6.03 -0.67
C ALA A 35 -7.32 5.04 -1.83
N ALA A 36 -7.65 3.77 -1.56
CA ALA A 36 -7.89 2.78 -2.59
C ALA A 36 -9.04 3.26 -3.49
N ALA A 37 -8.86 3.22 -4.81
CA ALA A 37 -9.81 3.82 -5.74
C ALA A 37 -11.11 3.02 -5.83
N ASP A 38 -10.98 1.70 -5.95
CA ASP A 38 -12.09 0.82 -6.32
C ASP A 38 -12.49 -0.15 -5.20
N ALA A 39 -11.91 -0.04 -3.99
CA ALA A 39 -12.21 -0.97 -2.91
C ALA A 39 -13.70 -0.91 -2.50
N ALA A 40 -14.32 -2.08 -2.28
CA ALA A 40 -15.72 -2.19 -1.87
C ALA A 40 -16.03 -1.59 -0.48
N ALA A 41 -14.99 -1.34 0.32
CA ALA A 41 -15.07 -0.64 1.60
C ALA A 41 -13.87 0.30 1.79
N GLU A 42 -13.90 1.13 2.84
CA GLU A 42 -12.82 2.07 3.13
C GLU A 42 -11.48 1.34 3.27
N ALA A 43 -10.50 1.71 2.44
CA ALA A 43 -9.14 1.20 2.53
C ALA A 43 -8.13 2.28 2.16
N TRP A 44 -7.04 2.37 2.92
CA TRP A 44 -6.01 3.39 2.77
C TRP A 44 -4.62 2.78 2.71
N TYR A 45 -3.91 3.09 1.63
CA TYR A 45 -2.47 2.93 1.56
C TYR A 45 -1.79 4.06 2.32
N SER A 46 -0.67 3.82 2.98
CA SER A 46 0.02 4.85 3.74
C SER A 46 1.53 4.64 3.77
N VAL A 47 2.29 5.72 3.63
CA VAL A 47 3.74 5.78 3.90
C VAL A 47 3.94 6.62 5.15
N GLU A 48 4.47 6.02 6.23
CA GLU A 48 4.60 6.67 7.54
C GLU A 48 6.00 6.50 8.15
N LEU A 49 6.50 7.57 8.77
CA LEU A 49 7.75 7.55 9.56
C LEU A 49 7.50 7.16 11.02
N LYS A 50 7.97 5.97 11.39
CA LYS A 50 8.03 5.44 12.76
C LYS A 50 9.47 5.47 13.30
N PRO A 51 9.69 5.29 14.62
CA PRO A 51 11.04 5.27 15.19
C PRO A 51 11.99 4.25 14.55
N GLU A 52 11.44 3.16 14.01
CA GLU A 52 12.19 2.09 13.35
C GLU A 52 12.45 2.36 11.86
N GLY A 53 11.92 3.44 11.30
CA GLY A 53 12.06 3.80 9.89
C GLY A 53 10.71 4.01 9.20
N TRP A 54 10.73 3.99 7.87
CA TRP A 54 9.55 4.17 7.04
C TRP A 54 8.80 2.85 6.83
N PHE A 55 7.48 2.94 6.90
CA PHE A 55 6.58 1.82 6.67
C PHE A 55 5.61 2.15 5.55
N LEU A 56 5.30 1.14 4.76
CA LEU A 56 4.22 1.14 3.78
C LEU A 56 3.14 0.18 4.28
N SER A 57 1.88 0.58 4.25
CA SER A 57 0.78 -0.27 4.69
C SER A 57 -0.51 -0.03 3.95
N LEU A 58 -1.33 -1.07 3.83
CA LEU A 58 -2.76 -1.00 3.57
C LEU A 58 -3.52 -1.16 4.89
N ALA A 59 -4.53 -0.32 5.13
CA ALA A 59 -5.35 -0.34 6.33
C ALA A 59 -6.83 -0.26 5.98
N THR A 60 -7.66 -1.10 6.59
CA THR A 60 -9.13 -1.02 6.51
C THR A 60 -9.77 -1.28 7.88
N PRO A 61 -10.83 -0.55 8.26
CA PRO A 61 -11.67 -0.93 9.41
C PRO A 61 -12.61 -2.10 9.08
N ASP A 62 -12.83 -2.38 7.80
CA ASP A 62 -13.80 -3.36 7.35
C ASP A 62 -13.22 -4.78 7.41
N ARG A 63 -13.88 -5.61 8.22
CA ARG A 63 -13.46 -6.99 8.42
C ARG A 63 -13.66 -7.83 7.15
N TRP A 64 -14.74 -7.61 6.42
CA TRP A 64 -15.10 -8.42 5.26
C TRP A 64 -14.14 -8.17 4.11
N LEU A 65 -13.74 -6.92 3.91
CA LEU A 65 -12.71 -6.58 2.92
C LEU A 65 -11.39 -7.30 3.25
N SER A 66 -10.93 -7.28 4.51
CA SER A 66 -9.74 -8.04 4.93
C SER A 66 -9.90 -9.54 4.70
N GLU A 67 -11.02 -10.13 5.12
CA GLU A 67 -11.29 -11.56 4.95
C GLU A 67 -11.37 -11.96 3.47
N SER A 68 -11.85 -11.08 2.58
CA SER A 68 -11.91 -11.34 1.14
C SER A 68 -10.51 -11.46 0.52
N ILE A 69 -9.57 -10.58 0.90
CA ILE A 69 -8.17 -10.64 0.46
C ILE A 69 -7.53 -11.96 0.91
N GLU A 70 -7.72 -12.32 2.18
CA GLU A 70 -7.18 -13.58 2.72
C GLU A 70 -7.78 -14.82 2.05
N ALA A 71 -9.08 -14.80 1.78
CA ALA A 71 -9.76 -15.90 1.10
C ALA A 71 -9.25 -16.10 -0.34
N ASP A 72 -9.00 -15.01 -1.04
CA ASP A 72 -8.48 -15.03 -2.41
C ASP A 72 -7.06 -15.62 -2.46
N LEU A 73 -6.17 -15.16 -1.57
CA LEU A 73 -4.82 -15.73 -1.41
C LEU A 73 -4.85 -17.23 -1.07
N MET A 74 -5.78 -17.67 -0.20
CA MET A 74 -5.95 -19.10 0.08
C MET A 74 -6.44 -19.89 -1.13
N HIS A 75 -7.23 -19.27 -2.02
CA HIS A 75 -7.77 -19.91 -3.20
C HIS A 75 -6.73 -20.06 -4.31
N THR A 76 -5.97 -19.00 -4.58
CA THR A 76 -4.91 -19.02 -5.59
C THR A 76 -3.70 -19.84 -5.13
N GLY A 77 -3.40 -19.77 -3.82
CA GLY A 77 -2.22 -20.39 -3.22
C GLY A 77 -0.97 -19.54 -3.30
N ASP A 78 -1.07 -18.31 -3.84
CA ASP A 78 0.02 -17.35 -3.92
C ASP A 78 0.26 -16.67 -2.56
N SER A 79 1.52 -16.35 -2.26
CA SER A 79 1.83 -15.45 -1.14
C SER A 79 1.78 -13.98 -1.55
N LEU A 80 1.45 -13.11 -0.60
CA LEU A 80 1.50 -11.66 -0.84
C LEU A 80 2.89 -11.19 -1.24
N GLU A 81 3.94 -11.80 -0.68
CA GLU A 81 5.31 -11.50 -1.06
C GLU A 81 5.61 -11.87 -2.52
N GLU A 82 5.16 -13.02 -3.02
CA GLU A 82 5.34 -13.38 -4.43
C GLU A 82 4.65 -12.38 -5.36
N LEU A 83 3.37 -12.09 -5.10
CA LEU A 83 2.62 -11.11 -5.89
C LEU A 83 3.26 -9.71 -5.83
N PHE A 84 3.74 -9.31 -4.65
CA PHE A 84 4.41 -8.03 -4.49
C PHE A 84 5.77 -7.97 -5.19
N GLU A 85 6.52 -9.07 -5.24
CA GLU A 85 7.76 -9.17 -6.01
C GLU A 85 7.51 -8.98 -7.51
N GLU A 86 6.48 -9.63 -8.05
CA GLU A 86 6.09 -9.50 -9.46
C GLU A 86 5.78 -8.04 -9.81
N GLU A 87 4.95 -7.37 -9.00
CA GLU A 87 4.64 -5.96 -9.21
C GLU A 87 5.86 -5.05 -9.04
N LEU A 88 6.76 -5.33 -8.08
CA LEU A 88 8.00 -4.57 -7.92
C LEU A 88 8.86 -4.63 -9.19
N VAL A 89 8.94 -5.78 -9.86
CA VAL A 89 9.65 -5.94 -11.13
C VAL A 89 9.03 -5.07 -12.23
N GLU A 90 7.69 -5.04 -12.33
CA GLU A 90 6.98 -4.20 -13.32
C GLU A 90 7.25 -2.70 -13.11
N PHE A 91 7.44 -2.26 -11.86
CA PHE A 91 7.87 -0.90 -11.53
C PHE A 91 9.39 -0.68 -11.55
N GLY A 92 10.16 -1.65 -12.06
CA GLY A 92 11.61 -1.56 -12.25
C GLY A 92 12.41 -1.62 -10.94
N VAL A 93 11.94 -2.41 -9.96
CA VAL A 93 12.63 -2.70 -8.70
C VAL A 93 13.01 -4.18 -8.68
N GLU A 94 14.27 -4.46 -9.01
CA GLU A 94 14.85 -5.81 -8.98
C GLU A 94 15.41 -6.11 -7.58
N ALA A 95 14.52 -6.23 -6.58
CA ALA A 95 14.89 -6.56 -5.21
C ALA A 95 13.83 -7.46 -4.58
N ALA A 96 14.26 -8.35 -3.69
CA ALA A 96 13.34 -9.19 -2.92
C ALA A 96 12.38 -8.31 -2.10
N PRO A 97 11.08 -8.65 -2.05
CA PRO A 97 10.09 -7.88 -1.30
C PRO A 97 10.37 -7.98 0.21
N PRO A 98 10.15 -6.89 0.97
CA PRO A 98 10.14 -6.98 2.43
C PRO A 98 8.95 -7.85 2.89
N PRO A 99 9.09 -8.58 4.00
CA PRO A 99 8.01 -9.44 4.50
C PRO A 99 6.78 -8.62 4.88
N ILE A 100 5.59 -9.10 4.49
CA ILE A 100 4.32 -8.42 4.74
C ILE A 100 3.72 -8.95 6.03
N LYS A 101 3.52 -8.05 7.00
CA LYS A 101 2.86 -8.38 8.26
C LYS A 101 1.38 -8.06 8.17
N HIS A 102 0.55 -9.07 8.40
CA HIS A 102 -0.88 -8.90 8.61
C HIS A 102 -1.24 -8.99 10.09
N PHE A 103 -1.97 -7.99 10.59
CA PHE A 103 -2.40 -7.94 12.00
C PHE A 103 -3.54 -6.95 12.20
N ARG A 104 -4.17 -7.00 13.37
CA ARG A 104 -5.13 -5.98 13.81
C ARG A 104 -4.46 -4.95 14.71
N SER A 105 -4.53 -3.67 14.34
CA SER A 105 -3.94 -2.57 15.13
C SER A 105 -4.72 -2.30 16.42
N ASP A 106 -4.15 -1.49 17.32
CA ASP A 106 -4.81 -1.06 18.56
C ASP A 106 -6.08 -0.22 18.26
N GLU A 107 -6.04 0.53 17.16
CA GLU A 107 -7.19 1.28 16.60
C GLU A 107 -8.20 0.36 15.90
N ARG A 108 -8.02 -0.96 15.98
CA ARG A 108 -8.88 -2.02 15.44
C ARG A 108 -8.95 -2.08 13.92
N LEU A 109 -7.99 -1.48 13.22
CA LEU A 109 -7.84 -1.61 11.78
C LEU A 109 -7.16 -2.93 11.43
N TYR A 110 -7.58 -3.55 10.33
CA TYR A 110 -6.88 -4.65 9.69
C TYR A 110 -5.76 -4.07 8.83
N MET A 111 -4.52 -4.50 9.08
CA MET A 111 -3.31 -3.90 8.52
C MET A 111 -2.53 -4.94 7.74
N PHE A 112 -2.09 -4.59 6.53
CA PHE A 112 -1.00 -5.26 5.82
C PHE A 112 0.17 -4.28 5.75
N CYS A 113 1.34 -4.64 6.26
CA CYS A 113 2.38 -3.67 6.57
C CYS A 113 3.78 -4.20 6.29
N VAL A 114 4.59 -3.38 5.62
CA VAL A 114 6.01 -3.64 5.34
C VAL A 114 6.88 -2.52 5.90
N ARG A 115 8.09 -2.87 6.32
CA ARG A 115 9.15 -1.91 6.59
C ARG A 115 9.97 -1.70 5.31
N LEU A 116 10.11 -0.46 4.88
CA LEU A 116 10.87 -0.14 3.66
C LEU A 116 12.38 -0.22 3.93
N PRO A 117 13.16 -0.90 3.07
CA PRO A 117 14.60 -1.06 3.26
C PRO A 117 15.39 0.25 3.10
N ASP A 118 15.01 1.11 2.14
CA ASP A 118 15.54 2.46 1.96
C ASP A 118 14.39 3.47 1.84
N GLY A 119 13.88 3.88 3.01
CA GLY A 119 12.74 4.77 3.12
C GLY A 119 13.01 6.25 2.82
N HIS A 120 14.24 6.62 2.41
CA HIS A 120 14.60 8.02 2.16
C HIS A 120 14.72 8.37 0.68
N ASN A 121 14.63 7.38 -0.21
CA ASN A 121 14.65 7.59 -1.65
C ASN A 121 13.21 7.70 -2.20
N PRO A 122 12.75 8.89 -2.61
CA PRO A 122 11.35 9.10 -3.00
C PRO A 122 10.97 8.37 -4.29
N GLU A 123 11.92 8.20 -5.22
CA GLU A 123 11.70 7.39 -6.43
C GLU A 123 11.41 5.94 -6.05
N LEU A 124 12.30 5.33 -5.25
CA LEU A 124 12.15 3.95 -4.83
C LEU A 124 10.86 3.75 -4.02
N VAL A 125 10.62 4.59 -3.02
CA VAL A 125 9.42 4.48 -2.18
C VAL A 125 8.13 4.68 -2.98
N SER A 126 8.14 5.53 -4.01
CA SER A 126 6.98 5.66 -4.91
C SER A 126 6.71 4.38 -5.70
N ARG A 127 7.75 3.68 -6.17
CA ARG A 127 7.60 2.38 -6.85
C ARG A 127 7.07 1.31 -5.91
N TYR A 128 7.57 1.25 -4.68
CA TYR A 128 7.02 0.37 -3.65
C TYR A 128 5.54 0.65 -3.38
N LEU A 129 5.15 1.92 -3.25
CA LEU A 129 3.76 2.31 -3.03
C LEU A 129 2.84 1.86 -4.18
N LEU A 130 3.27 2.03 -5.43
CA LEU A 130 2.49 1.66 -6.62
C LEU A 130 2.43 0.15 -6.82
N ALA A 131 3.55 -0.55 -6.65
CA ALA A 131 3.58 -2.01 -6.69
C ALA A 131 2.67 -2.61 -5.62
N PHE A 132 2.66 -2.04 -4.41
CA PHE A 132 1.81 -2.51 -3.32
C PHE A 132 0.34 -2.20 -3.60
N GLU A 133 0.02 -1.04 -4.20
CA GLU A 133 -1.34 -0.77 -4.68
C GLU A 133 -1.78 -1.80 -5.71
N ALA A 134 -0.97 -2.03 -6.74
CA ALA A 134 -1.28 -2.97 -7.81
C ALA A 134 -1.45 -4.41 -7.29
N THR A 135 -0.61 -4.83 -6.35
CA THR A 135 -0.71 -6.14 -5.67
C THR A 135 -2.06 -6.31 -5.00
N PHE A 136 -2.50 -5.31 -4.23
CA PHE A 136 -3.75 -5.42 -3.48
C PHE A 136 -4.98 -5.16 -4.34
N ARG A 137 -4.88 -4.35 -5.39
CA ARG A 137 -6.00 -4.02 -6.28
C ARG A 137 -6.64 -5.26 -6.91
N SER A 138 -5.83 -6.27 -7.22
CA SER A 138 -6.30 -7.52 -7.81
C SER A 138 -6.83 -8.55 -6.80
N LEU A 139 -6.80 -8.26 -5.50
CA LEU A 139 -7.13 -9.22 -4.45
C LEU A 139 -8.47 -8.95 -3.79
N GLY A 140 -9.28 -10.00 -3.66
CA GLY A 140 -10.59 -9.92 -3.01
C GLY A 140 -11.44 -8.79 -3.56
N ASP A 141 -12.13 -8.06 -2.68
CA ASP A 141 -13.04 -6.98 -3.08
C ASP A 141 -12.33 -5.60 -3.21
N MET A 142 -11.02 -5.58 -3.51
CA MET A 142 -10.24 -4.33 -3.69
C MET A 142 -10.39 -3.70 -5.07
N SER A 143 -10.91 -4.44 -6.05
CA SER A 143 -11.36 -3.91 -7.33
C SER A 143 -12.88 -4.03 -7.41
N GLY A 144 -13.56 -2.89 -7.31
CA GLY A 144 -14.99 -2.77 -7.51
C GLY A 144 -15.29 -3.11 -8.97
N GLY A 145 -15.88 -4.28 -9.18
CA GLY A 145 -16.11 -4.87 -10.49
C GLY A 145 -16.65 -3.87 -11.51
N ALA A 146 -15.78 -3.49 -12.45
CA ALA A 146 -16.23 -3.15 -13.80
C ALA A 146 -16.51 -4.46 -14.54
N GLU A 147 -17.52 -5.21 -14.07
CA GLU A 147 -18.29 -6.06 -14.95
C GLU A 147 -19.40 -5.17 -15.53
N ASP A 148 -19.08 -4.45 -16.60
CA ASP A 148 -20.10 -3.93 -17.52
C ASP A 148 -20.86 -5.13 -18.09
N GLU A 149 -22.15 -5.23 -17.74
CA GLU A 149 -23.28 -5.95 -18.38
C GLU A 149 -23.07 -7.34 -19.05
#